data_AF-A0A926KHR1-F1
#
_entry.id   AF-A0A926KHR1-F1
#
_cell.length_a   1.000
_cell.length_b   1.000
_cell.length_c   1.000
_cell.angle_alpha   90.00
_cell.angle_beta   90.00
_cell.angle_gamma   90.00
#
_symmetry.space_group_name_H-M   'P 1'
#
loop_
_entity.id
_entity.type
_entity.pdbx_description
1 polymer ?
#
loop_
_entity_poly.entity_id
_entity_poly.type
_entity_poly.pdbx_seq_one_letter_code
_entity_poly.pdbx_strand_id
1 'polypeptide(L)'
;MRPYGKTGLAANDLRTKTYPQVVAALRAVHAKAPKAKVAILGYQNALPAVPTAACQAKTLLAKGDFAYVNDIQATLNSVIKQAATDTGSIHVDLPAISAGHDSCAGAAAWVAPLGDPGNLAPVHPTSAGNAAMATATARAFGLA
;
A
#
# COMPACT_ATOMS: atom_id res chain seq x y z
N MET A 1 -26.62 -7.13 7.95
CA MET A 1 -25.50 -6.72 7.07
C MET A 1 -24.30 -7.61 7.40
N ARG A 2 -23.72 -8.32 6.42
CA ARG A 2 -22.52 -9.16 6.65
C ARG A 2 -21.30 -8.24 6.74
N PRO A 3 -20.37 -8.44 7.71
CA PRO A 3 -19.18 -7.62 7.80
C PRO A 3 -18.27 -7.90 6.60
N TYR A 4 -18.09 -6.90 5.74
CA TYR A 4 -17.35 -7.00 4.47
C TYR A 4 -15.83 -7.17 4.62
N GLY A 5 -15.27 -7.06 5.83
CA GLY A 5 -13.85 -6.75 6.01
C GLY A 5 -12.93 -7.89 6.45
N LYS A 6 -13.26 -9.17 6.24
CA LYS A 6 -12.27 -10.26 6.46
C LYS A 6 -12.37 -11.40 5.45
N THR A 7 -13.56 -11.61 4.89
CA THR A 7 -13.90 -12.70 3.95
C THR A 7 -14.39 -12.20 2.59
N GLY A 8 -14.24 -10.90 2.29
CA GLY A 8 -14.57 -10.36 0.97
C GLY A 8 -13.70 -10.97 -0.13
N LEU A 9 -14.26 -11.11 -1.34
CA LEU A 9 -13.61 -11.78 -2.47
C LEU A 9 -12.20 -11.24 -2.74
N ALA A 10 -12.03 -9.91 -2.69
CA ALA A 10 -10.73 -9.25 -2.87
C ALA A 10 -9.71 -9.64 -1.77
N ALA A 11 -10.11 -9.59 -0.50
CA ALA A 11 -9.25 -9.98 0.61
C ALA A 11 -8.90 -11.47 0.59
N ASN A 12 -9.80 -12.33 0.11
CA ASN A 12 -9.53 -13.74 -0.11
C ASN A 12 -8.54 -13.96 -1.27
N ASP A 13 -8.70 -13.26 -2.38
CA ASP A 13 -7.79 -13.33 -3.53
C ASP A 13 -6.38 -12.86 -3.16
N LEU A 14 -6.26 -11.81 -2.34
CA LEU A 14 -4.97 -11.37 -1.82
C LEU A 14 -4.23 -12.49 -1.05
N ARG A 15 -4.95 -13.25 -0.24
CA ARG A 15 -4.38 -14.34 0.58
C ARG A 15 -4.12 -15.62 -0.21
N THR A 16 -5.01 -15.96 -1.13
CA THR A 16 -5.00 -17.27 -1.80
C THR A 16 -4.33 -17.25 -3.17
N LYS A 17 -4.24 -16.08 -3.82
CA LYS A 17 -3.64 -15.91 -5.15
C LYS A 17 -2.45 -14.96 -5.13
N THR A 18 -2.62 -13.74 -4.61
CA THR A 18 -1.54 -12.73 -4.65
C THR A 18 -0.36 -13.14 -3.77
N TYR A 19 -0.61 -13.54 -2.52
CA TYR A 19 0.43 -14.01 -1.60
C TYR A 19 1.37 -15.07 -2.21
N PRO A 20 0.89 -16.23 -2.72
CA PRO A 20 1.79 -17.23 -3.30
C PRO A 20 2.53 -16.73 -4.55
N GLN A 21 1.92 -15.84 -5.34
CA GLN A 21 2.58 -15.21 -6.50
C GLN A 21 3.74 -14.29 -6.07
N VAL A 22 3.55 -13.48 -5.02
CA VAL A 22 4.60 -12.61 -4.47
C VAL A 22 5.74 -13.46 -3.90
N VAL A 23 5.44 -14.53 -3.16
CA VAL A 23 6.44 -15.48 -2.66
C VAL A 23 7.23 -16.10 -3.82
N ALA A 24 6.55 -16.56 -4.87
CA ALA A 24 7.20 -17.13 -6.05
C ALA A 24 8.12 -16.13 -6.74
N ALA A 25 7.67 -14.87 -6.89
CA ALA A 25 8.48 -13.81 -7.48
C ALA A 25 9.74 -13.51 -6.66
N LEU A 26 9.61 -13.34 -5.34
CA LEU A 26 10.74 -13.08 -4.45
C LEU A 26 11.75 -14.24 -4.45
N ARG A 27 11.27 -15.48 -4.39
CA ARG A 27 12.14 -16.67 -4.52
C ARG A 27 12.87 -16.71 -5.85
N ALA A 28 12.21 -16.35 -6.95
CA ALA A 28 12.84 -16.29 -8.27
C ALA A 28 13.93 -15.21 -8.33
N VAL A 29 13.75 -14.06 -7.67
CA VAL A 29 14.79 -13.02 -7.54
C VAL A 29 15.98 -13.56 -6.76
N HIS A 30 15.75 -14.15 -5.59
CA HIS A 30 16.82 -14.75 -4.76
C HIS A 30 17.59 -15.85 -5.49
N ALA A 31 16.90 -16.71 -6.25
CA ALA A 31 17.54 -17.76 -7.04
C ALA A 31 18.45 -17.19 -8.14
N LYS A 32 18.03 -16.10 -8.80
CA LYS A 32 18.82 -15.42 -9.84
C LYS A 32 19.97 -14.58 -9.27
N ALA A 33 19.81 -14.05 -8.07
CA ALA A 33 20.77 -13.15 -7.43
C ALA A 33 21.03 -13.57 -5.96
N PRO A 34 21.71 -14.71 -5.71
CA PRO A 34 21.82 -15.31 -4.38
C PRO A 34 22.60 -14.48 -3.36
N LYS A 35 23.30 -13.43 -3.80
CA LYS A 35 24.07 -12.50 -2.95
C LYS A 35 23.38 -11.14 -2.77
N ALA A 36 22.23 -10.90 -3.42
CA ALA A 36 21.55 -9.63 -3.35
C ALA A 36 20.80 -9.47 -2.02
N LYS A 37 20.78 -8.24 -1.49
CA LYS A 37 19.77 -7.85 -0.50
C LYS A 37 18.51 -7.46 -1.26
N VAL A 38 17.40 -8.15 -1.01
CA VAL A 38 16.12 -7.91 -1.69
C VAL A 38 15.17 -7.22 -0.73
N ALA A 39 14.56 -6.11 -1.15
CA ALA A 39 13.51 -5.44 -0.41
C ALA A 39 12.20 -5.43 -1.21
N ILE A 40 11.08 -5.51 -0.50
CA ILE A 40 9.74 -5.32 -1.05
C ILE A 40 9.02 -4.24 -0.22
N LEU A 41 8.41 -3.29 -0.93
CA LEU A 41 7.68 -2.18 -0.32
C LEU A 41 6.22 -2.59 -0.14
N GLY A 42 5.64 -2.24 0.99
CA GLY A 42 4.18 -2.14 1.11
C GLY A 42 3.62 -1.01 0.25
N TYR A 43 2.32 -0.75 0.37
CA TYR A 43 1.63 0.40 -0.19
C TYR A 43 1.40 1.46 0.89
N GLN A 44 1.50 2.74 0.53
CA GLN A 44 1.10 3.86 1.39
C GLN A 44 -0.41 3.81 1.68
N ASN A 45 -0.84 4.47 2.75
CA ASN A 45 -2.26 4.60 3.03
C ASN A 45 -2.94 5.52 2.00
N ALA A 46 -3.77 4.96 1.11
CA ALA A 46 -4.50 5.77 0.14
C ALA A 46 -5.61 6.63 0.77
N LEU A 47 -6.30 6.12 1.79
CA LEU A 47 -7.45 6.75 2.41
C LEU A 47 -7.22 6.94 3.92
N PRO A 48 -7.86 7.94 4.55
CA PRO A 48 -7.85 8.07 5.99
C PRO A 48 -8.66 6.93 6.64
N ALA A 49 -8.35 6.61 7.89
CA ALA A 49 -9.12 5.64 8.67
C ALA A 49 -10.59 6.08 8.88
N VAL A 50 -10.81 7.38 9.01
CA VAL A 50 -12.13 7.98 9.18
C VAL A 50 -12.36 9.04 8.09
N PRO A 51 -13.33 8.88 7.18
CA PRO A 51 -13.58 9.85 6.13
C PRO A 51 -14.33 11.09 6.63
N THR A 52 -13.94 12.25 6.12
CA THR A 52 -14.74 13.48 6.19
C THR A 52 -15.68 13.58 4.98
N ALA A 53 -16.68 14.47 5.03
CA ALA A 53 -17.54 14.74 3.87
C ALA A 53 -16.75 15.29 2.67
N ALA A 54 -15.78 16.18 2.93
CA ALA A 54 -14.89 16.70 1.90
C ALA A 54 -14.04 15.60 1.24
N CYS A 55 -13.56 14.64 2.04
CA CYS A 55 -12.81 13.49 1.56
C CYS A 55 -13.67 12.58 0.66
N GLN A 56 -14.92 12.33 1.03
CA GLN A 56 -15.87 11.56 0.19
C GLN A 56 -16.08 12.24 -1.17
N ALA A 57 -16.32 13.56 -1.19
CA ALA A 57 -16.46 14.32 -2.42
C ALA A 57 -15.21 14.27 -3.31
N LYS A 58 -14.01 14.34 -2.70
CA LYS A 58 -12.72 14.34 -3.41
C LYS A 58 -12.31 12.96 -3.95
N THR A 59 -12.72 11.88 -3.28
CA THR A 59 -12.37 10.51 -3.65
C THR A 59 -13.46 9.82 -4.47
N LEU A 60 -14.66 10.41 -4.54
CA LEU A 60 -15.85 9.82 -5.17
C LEU A 60 -16.27 8.48 -4.52
N LEU A 61 -15.88 8.26 -3.26
CA LEU A 61 -16.23 7.07 -2.49
C LEU A 61 -17.36 7.36 -1.51
N ALA A 62 -18.29 6.40 -1.38
CA ALA A 62 -19.30 6.47 -0.33
C ALA A 62 -18.66 6.23 1.05
N LYS A 63 -19.24 6.81 2.11
CA LYS A 63 -18.75 6.64 3.50
C LYS A 63 -18.49 5.17 3.88
N GLY A 64 -19.36 4.25 3.44
CA GLY A 64 -19.25 2.82 3.73
C GLY A 64 -18.06 2.13 3.06
N ASP A 65 -17.61 2.64 1.91
CA ASP A 65 -16.56 2.03 1.10
C ASP A 65 -15.17 2.28 1.66
N PHE A 66 -14.97 3.36 2.44
CA PHE A 66 -13.66 3.64 3.06
C PHE A 66 -13.17 2.49 3.93
N ALA A 67 -14.05 1.93 4.77
CA ALA A 67 -13.69 0.80 5.62
C ALA A 67 -13.32 -0.44 4.80
N TYR A 68 -14.04 -0.68 3.70
CA TYR A 68 -13.78 -1.80 2.79
C TYR A 68 -12.45 -1.65 2.05
N VAL A 69 -12.17 -0.47 1.48
CA VAL A 69 -10.92 -0.19 0.77
C VAL A 69 -9.72 -0.23 1.72
N ASN A 70 -9.85 0.36 2.91
CA ASN A 70 -8.81 0.28 3.94
C ASN A 70 -8.53 -1.16 4.37
N ASP A 71 -9.54 -2.01 4.50
CA ASP A 71 -9.34 -3.43 4.82
C ASP A 71 -8.62 -4.20 3.70
N ILE A 72 -8.97 -3.95 2.44
CA ILE A 72 -8.25 -4.54 1.29
C ILE A 72 -6.78 -4.13 1.33
N GLN A 73 -6.50 -2.85 1.51
CA GLN A 73 -5.13 -2.33 1.54
C GLN A 73 -4.34 -2.86 2.74
N ALA A 74 -4.96 -2.95 3.92
CA ALA A 74 -4.35 -3.57 5.09
C ALA A 74 -4.06 -5.06 4.86
N THR A 75 -4.99 -5.79 4.24
CA THR A 75 -4.80 -7.19 3.87
C THR A 75 -3.65 -7.34 2.87
N LEU A 76 -3.57 -6.48 1.86
CA LEU A 76 -2.51 -6.47 0.85
C LEU A 76 -1.14 -6.26 1.51
N ASN A 77 -1.02 -5.25 2.37
CA ASN A 77 0.21 -4.99 3.11
C ASN A 77 0.59 -6.12 4.06
N SER A 78 -0.40 -6.77 4.67
CA SER A 78 -0.15 -7.96 5.50
C SER A 78 0.43 -9.12 4.68
N VAL A 79 -0.10 -9.41 3.49
CA VAL A 79 0.43 -10.51 2.66
C VAL A 79 1.80 -10.17 2.07
N ILE A 80 2.08 -8.91 1.76
CA ILE A 80 3.41 -8.44 1.33
C ILE A 80 4.42 -8.63 2.47
N LYS A 81 4.09 -8.19 3.68
CA LYS A 81 4.94 -8.36 4.87
C LYS A 81 5.21 -9.83 5.14
N GLN A 82 4.19 -10.67 5.09
CA GLN A 82 4.34 -12.11 5.28
C GLN A 82 5.24 -12.72 4.21
N ALA A 83 5.02 -12.41 2.93
CA ALA A 83 5.86 -12.92 1.85
C ALA A 83 7.33 -12.51 2.01
N ALA A 84 7.57 -11.27 2.47
CA ALA A 84 8.93 -10.80 2.77
C ALA A 84 9.60 -11.67 3.85
N THR A 85 8.90 -11.93 4.96
CA THR A 85 9.37 -12.82 6.03
C THR A 85 9.66 -14.22 5.51
N ASP A 86 8.73 -14.82 4.76
CA ASP A 86 8.81 -16.20 4.30
C ASP A 86 9.85 -16.44 3.20
N THR A 87 10.38 -15.37 2.61
CA THR A 87 11.46 -15.44 1.61
C THR A 87 12.77 -14.80 2.08
N GLY A 88 12.86 -14.32 3.32
CA GLY A 88 14.04 -13.61 3.82
C GLY A 88 14.31 -12.27 3.11
N SER A 89 13.28 -11.63 2.58
CA SER A 89 13.36 -10.29 1.98
C SER A 89 13.09 -9.21 3.04
N ILE A 90 13.67 -8.02 2.84
CA ILE A 90 13.45 -6.85 3.70
C ILE A 90 12.07 -6.27 3.39
N HIS A 91 11.22 -6.07 4.41
CA HIS A 91 9.95 -5.38 4.26
C HIS A 91 10.11 -3.88 4.54
N VAL A 92 9.67 -3.02 3.63
CA VAL A 92 9.61 -1.57 3.82
C VAL A 92 8.17 -1.18 4.15
N ASP A 93 7.92 -0.82 5.42
CA ASP A 93 6.59 -0.54 5.97
C ASP A 93 6.10 0.88 5.61
N LEU A 94 5.59 1.01 4.39
CA LEU A 94 5.02 2.27 3.90
C LEU A 94 3.75 2.74 4.63
N PRO A 95 2.84 1.86 5.08
CA PRO A 95 1.69 2.27 5.90
C PRO A 95 2.09 3.07 7.13
N ALA A 96 3.14 2.63 7.85
CA ALA A 96 3.58 3.29 9.07
C ALA A 96 4.07 4.73 8.81
N ILE A 97 4.82 4.96 7.73
CA ILE A 97 5.38 6.29 7.43
C ILE A 97 4.39 7.24 6.74
N SER A 98 3.32 6.71 6.14
CA SER A 98 2.33 7.50 5.38
C SER A 98 1.13 7.94 6.21
N ALA A 99 1.15 7.73 7.52
CA ALA A 99 0.10 8.21 8.42
C ALA A 99 -0.06 9.74 8.30
N GLY A 100 -1.28 10.21 8.02
CA GLY A 100 -1.56 11.62 7.80
C GLY A 100 -1.22 12.16 6.41
N HIS A 101 -0.78 11.30 5.48
CA HIS A 101 -0.41 11.65 4.11
C HIS A 101 -1.30 10.96 3.04
N ASP A 102 -2.50 10.54 3.42
CA ASP A 102 -3.48 9.96 2.50
C ASP A 102 -4.00 10.98 1.46
N SER A 103 -4.83 10.53 0.51
CA SER A 103 -5.36 11.39 -0.57
C SER A 103 -6.23 12.56 -0.11
N CYS A 104 -6.69 12.54 1.14
CA CYS A 104 -7.50 13.57 1.73
C CYS A 104 -6.68 14.56 2.59
N ALA A 105 -5.36 14.39 2.69
CA ALA A 105 -4.47 15.24 3.48
C ALA A 105 -4.11 16.61 2.85
N GLY A 106 -4.88 17.07 1.86
CA GLY A 106 -4.66 18.37 1.20
C GLY A 106 -3.26 18.48 0.60
N ALA A 107 -2.52 19.55 0.94
CA ALA A 107 -1.16 19.77 0.47
C ALA A 107 -0.14 18.75 1.02
N ALA A 108 -0.47 18.06 2.11
CA ALA A 108 0.38 17.01 2.68
C ALA A 108 0.17 15.64 2.01
N ALA A 109 -0.75 15.51 1.04
CA ALA A 109 -1.05 14.23 0.42
C ALA A 109 0.17 13.64 -0.31
N TRP A 110 0.50 12.40 0.05
CA TRP A 110 1.47 11.57 -0.66
C TRP A 110 0.82 10.67 -1.69
N VAL A 111 -0.50 10.46 -1.62
CA VAL A 111 -1.26 9.70 -2.61
C VAL A 111 -2.22 10.64 -3.31
N ALA A 112 -2.16 10.69 -4.63
CA ALA A 112 -2.96 11.61 -5.40
C ALA A 112 -4.45 11.18 -5.42
N PRO A 113 -5.41 12.10 -5.19
CA PRO A 113 -6.83 11.78 -5.09
C PRO A 113 -7.41 11.26 -6.42
N LEU A 114 -8.50 10.48 -6.34
CA LEU A 114 -9.19 9.95 -7.50
C LEU A 114 -9.93 11.04 -8.29
N GLY A 115 -10.57 12.00 -7.62
CA GLY A 115 -11.42 13.01 -8.23
C GLY A 115 -10.71 14.29 -8.69
N ASP A 116 -9.38 14.30 -8.81
CA ASP A 116 -8.63 15.47 -9.31
C ASP A 116 -8.43 15.38 -10.82
N PRO A 117 -9.06 16.25 -11.63
CA PRO A 117 -8.97 16.20 -13.09
C PRO A 117 -7.57 16.45 -13.65
N GLY A 118 -6.70 17.13 -12.90
CA GLY A 118 -5.30 17.38 -13.30
C GLY A 118 -4.38 16.18 -13.02
N ASN A 119 -4.90 15.15 -12.35
CA ASN A 119 -4.12 13.99 -11.95
C ASN A 119 -4.06 12.94 -13.06
N LEU A 120 -2.91 12.84 -13.72
CA LEU A 120 -2.66 11.85 -14.78
C LEU A 120 -2.46 10.42 -14.24
N ALA A 121 -2.31 10.25 -12.91
CA ALA A 121 -2.19 8.95 -12.25
C ALA A 121 -3.03 8.94 -10.95
N PRO A 122 -4.36 8.84 -11.04
CA PRO A 122 -5.25 8.69 -9.89
C PRO A 122 -4.76 7.61 -8.94
N VAL A 123 -4.85 7.85 -7.63
CA VAL A 123 -4.48 6.93 -6.54
C VAL A 123 -3.00 6.48 -6.52
N HIS A 124 -2.12 7.13 -7.28
CA HIS A 124 -0.67 6.87 -7.25
C HIS A 124 0.06 7.84 -6.33
N PRO A 125 1.29 7.51 -5.88
CA PRO A 125 2.11 8.42 -5.10
C PRO A 125 2.39 9.73 -5.85
N THR A 126 2.29 10.86 -5.15
CA THR A 126 2.73 12.19 -5.63
C THR A 126 4.26 12.24 -5.68
N SER A 127 4.85 13.35 -6.17
CA SER A 127 6.30 13.54 -6.10
C SER A 127 6.82 13.45 -4.65
N ALA A 128 6.10 14.04 -3.69
CA ALA A 128 6.42 13.94 -2.26
C ALA A 128 6.28 12.50 -1.75
N GLY A 129 5.24 11.78 -2.17
CA GLY A 129 5.05 10.36 -1.83
C GLY A 129 6.18 9.48 -2.34
N ASN A 130 6.59 9.65 -3.61
CA ASN A 130 7.72 8.93 -4.20
C ASN A 130 9.05 9.25 -3.49
N ALA A 131 9.29 10.52 -3.13
CA ALA A 131 10.47 10.90 -2.37
C ALA A 131 10.52 10.21 -1.00
N ALA A 132 9.41 10.17 -0.27
CA ALA A 132 9.31 9.46 1.00
C ALA A 132 9.56 7.95 0.86
N MET A 133 9.02 7.33 -0.18
CA MET A 133 9.27 5.91 -0.51
C MET A 133 10.75 5.64 -0.79
N ALA A 134 11.40 6.51 -1.56
CA ALA A 134 12.82 6.41 -1.86
C ALA A 134 13.67 6.50 -0.58
N THR A 135 13.39 7.49 0.27
CA THR A 135 14.08 7.64 1.57
C THR A 135 13.89 6.43 2.47
N ALA A 136 12.67 5.90 2.59
CA ALA A 136 12.38 4.71 3.40
C ALA A 136 13.13 3.48 2.88
N THR A 137 13.20 3.32 1.56
CA THR A 137 13.94 2.24 0.90
C THR A 137 15.44 2.37 1.15
N ALA A 138 16.01 3.57 1.00
CA ALA A 138 17.42 3.83 1.26
C ALA A 138 17.79 3.50 2.72
N ARG A 139 16.96 3.92 3.69
CA ARG A 139 17.13 3.56 5.11
C ARG A 139 17.11 2.06 5.35
N ALA A 140 16.21 1.32 4.69
CA ALA A 140 16.14 -0.13 4.80
C ALA A 140 17.42 -0.86 4.33
N PHE A 141 18.21 -0.21 3.46
CA PHE A 141 19.52 -0.69 3.02
C PHE A 141 20.71 -0.07 3.77
N GLY A 142 20.47 0.88 4.68
CA GLY A 142 21.53 1.63 5.38
C GLY A 142 22.26 2.65 4.49
N LEU A 143 21.56 3.24 3.52
CA LEU A 143 22.10 4.18 2.53
C LEU A 143 21.71 5.65 2.79
N ALA A 144 20.99 5.92 3.88
CA ALA A 144 20.46 7.23 4.24
C ALA A 144 20.57 7.48 5.74
#